data_AF-A0A536DNW0-F1
#
_entry.id   AF-A0A536DNW0-F1
#
_cell.length_a   1.000
_cell.length_b   1.000
_cell.length_c   1.000
_cell.angle_alpha   90.00
_cell.angle_beta   90.00
_cell.angle_gamma   90.00
#
_symmetry.space_group_name_H-M   'P 1'
#
loop_
_entity.id
_entity.type
_entity.pdbx_description
1 polymer ?
#
loop_
_entity_poly.entity_id
_entity_poly.type
_entity_poly.pdbx_seq_one_letter_code
_entity_poly.pdbx_strand_id
1 'polypeptide(L)'
;MIAVLTDTSVLLKWFHVEGEDEVPAARAMLRAHRAEQVDVKILDLSMYELGNILLRKLGWTARDVADQLDDVQILCGSPLA
;
A
#
# COMPACT_ATOMS: atom_id res chain seq x y z
N MET A 1 2.93 20.23 -5.15
CA MET A 1 2.33 18.89 -5.16
C MET A 1 1.87 18.60 -3.75
N ILE A 2 0.65 18.07 -3.56
CA ILE A 2 0.11 17.78 -2.22
C ILE A 2 0.61 16.40 -1.81
N ALA A 3 1.26 16.31 -0.65
CA ALA A 3 1.63 15.04 -0.05
C ALA A 3 0.46 14.49 0.78
N VAL A 4 0.15 13.21 0.59
CA VAL A 4 -0.90 12.50 1.32
C VAL A 4 -0.27 11.31 2.02
N LEU A 5 -0.36 11.29 3.35
CA LEU A 5 0.04 10.13 4.13
C LEU A 5 -1.08 9.09 4.08
N THR A 6 -0.77 7.87 3.67
CA THR A 6 -1.74 6.78 3.55
C THR A 6 -1.46 5.68 4.55
N ASP A 7 -2.54 5.17 5.14
CA ASP A 7 -2.52 4.02 6.05
C ASP A 7 -2.50 2.68 5.29
N THR A 8 -2.11 1.62 6.01
CA THR A 8 -2.06 0.23 5.53
C THR A 8 -3.38 -0.23 4.90
N SER A 9 -4.52 0.21 5.45
CA SER A 9 -5.84 -0.13 4.91
C SER A 9 -6.06 0.36 3.47
N VAL A 10 -5.46 1.48 3.07
CA VAL A 10 -5.52 2.00 1.70
C VAL A 10 -4.60 1.20 0.78
N LEU A 11 -3.37 0.89 1.25
CA LEU A 11 -2.40 0.09 0.51
C LEU A 11 -2.99 -1.29 0.18
N LEU A 12 -3.58 -1.97 1.17
CA LEU A 12 -4.20 -3.28 1.00
C LEU A 12 -5.20 -3.30 -0.17
N LYS A 13 -6.00 -2.24 -0.30
CA LYS A 13 -7.05 -2.10 -1.34
C LYS A 13 -6.49 -1.93 -2.77
N TRP A 14 -5.19 -1.70 -2.92
CA TRP A 14 -4.56 -1.60 -4.24
C TRP A 14 -4.38 -2.96 -4.91
N PHE A 15 -4.10 -4.00 -4.13
CA PHE A 15 -3.80 -5.36 -4.61
C PHE A 15 -4.77 -6.43 -4.10
N HIS A 16 -5.56 -6.14 -3.05
CA HIS A 16 -6.59 -7.04 -2.52
C HIS A 16 -7.95 -6.35 -2.44
N VAL A 17 -9.04 -7.08 -2.73
CA VAL A 17 -10.39 -6.49 -2.91
C VAL A 17 -11.51 -7.25 -2.22
N GLU A 18 -11.24 -8.39 -1.61
CA GLU A 18 -12.30 -9.25 -1.08
C GLU A 18 -12.88 -8.65 0.21
N GLY A 19 -14.17 -8.28 0.17
CA GLY A 19 -14.93 -7.81 1.34
C GLY A 19 -14.61 -6.39 1.82
N GLU A 20 -13.85 -5.60 1.04
CA GLU A 20 -13.41 -4.26 1.43
C GLU A 20 -14.26 -3.14 0.81
N ASP A 21 -14.68 -2.18 1.64
CA ASP A 21 -15.31 -0.94 1.19
C ASP A 21 -14.27 0.06 0.65
N GLU A 22 -14.74 1.03 -0.13
CA GLU A 22 -13.94 2.16 -0.65
C GLU A 22 -12.77 1.77 -1.60
N VAL A 23 -12.75 0.54 -2.10
CA VAL A 23 -11.80 0.09 -3.14
C VAL A 23 -11.71 1.07 -4.33
N PRO A 24 -12.81 1.63 -4.86
CA PRO A 24 -12.72 2.61 -5.96
C PRO A 24 -11.95 3.88 -5.58
N ALA A 25 -12.10 4.35 -4.34
CA ALA A 25 -11.42 5.55 -3.85
C ALA A 25 -9.92 5.28 -3.61
N ALA A 26 -9.58 4.15 -2.99
CA ALA A 26 -8.18 3.74 -2.82
C ALA A 26 -7.46 3.61 -4.17
N ARG A 27 -8.13 3.02 -5.19
CA ARG A 27 -7.58 2.92 -6.55
C ARG A 27 -7.53 4.25 -7.28
N ALA A 28 -8.42 5.20 -6.96
CA ALA A 28 -8.34 6.56 -7.49
C ALA A 28 -7.11 7.29 -6.95
N MET A 29 -6.79 7.12 -5.66
CA MET A 29 -5.56 7.63 -5.05
C MET A 29 -4.32 7.05 -5.74
N LEU A 30 -4.28 5.74 -5.99
CA LEU A 30 -3.18 5.10 -6.73
C LEU A 30 -3.01 5.70 -8.13
N ARG A 31 -4.10 5.91 -8.87
CA ARG A 31 -4.05 6.53 -10.20
C ARG A 31 -3.55 7.97 -10.14
N ALA A 32 -4.04 8.77 -9.19
CA ALA A 32 -3.61 10.15 -9.00
C ALA A 32 -2.12 10.21 -8.63
N HIS A 33 -1.64 9.27 -7.82
CA HIS A 33 -0.23 9.17 -7.46
C HIS A 33 0.65 8.86 -8.67
N ARG A 34 0.28 7.85 -9.47
CA ARG A 34 0.98 7.50 -10.72
C ARG A 34 0.92 8.60 -11.78
N ALA A 35 -0.09 9.44 -11.75
CA ALA A 35 -0.23 10.61 -12.61
C ALA A 35 0.49 11.85 -12.05
N GLU A 36 1.26 11.72 -10.97
CA GLU A 36 2.00 12.80 -10.30
C GLU A 36 1.10 13.95 -9.79
N GLN A 37 -0.19 13.68 -9.60
CA GLN A 37 -1.16 14.66 -9.11
C GLN A 37 -1.12 14.77 -7.57
N VAL A 38 -0.77 13.67 -6.90
CA VAL A 38 -0.56 13.58 -5.45
C VAL A 38 0.71 12.79 -5.16
N ASP A 39 1.41 13.16 -4.11
CA ASP A 39 2.58 12.42 -3.63
C ASP A 39 2.15 11.55 -2.44
N VAL A 40 2.02 10.24 -2.65
CA VAL A 40 1.62 9.32 -1.58
C VAL A 40 2.84 8.97 -0.75
N LYS A 41 2.73 9.17 0.55
CA LYS A 41 3.73 8.77 1.56
C LYS A 41 3.15 7.69 2.46
N ILE A 42 4.03 6.84 2.96
CA ILE A 42 3.71 5.78 3.91
C ILE A 42 4.65 5.87 5.11
N LEU A 43 4.24 5.34 6.25
CA LEU A 43 5.12 5.14 7.41
C LEU A 43 5.84 3.81 7.28
N ASP A 44 7.00 3.68 7.93
CA ASP A 44 7.68 2.40 8.10
C ASP A 44 6.77 1.36 8.77
N LEU A 45 5.95 1.79 9.73
CA LEU A 45 4.93 0.97 10.38
C LEU A 45 3.99 0.31 9.37
N SER A 46 3.60 1.04 8.31
CA SER A 46 2.68 0.51 7.29
C SER A 46 3.28 -0.67 6.52
N MET A 47 4.61 -0.73 6.39
CA MET A 47 5.30 -1.88 5.78
C MET A 47 5.19 -3.13 6.66
N TYR A 48 5.36 -2.97 7.98
CA TYR A 48 5.24 -4.08 8.93
C TYR A 48 3.81 -4.58 9.06
N GLU A 49 2.84 -3.66 9.12
CA GLU A 49 1.42 -4.00 9.18
C GLU A 49 0.96 -4.71 7.91
N LEU A 50 1.34 -4.19 6.75
CA LEU A 50 1.01 -4.81 5.48
C LEU A 50 1.61 -6.22 5.37
N GLY A 51 2.90 -6.37 5.69
CA GLY A 51 3.56 -7.67 5.68
C GLY A 51 2.88 -8.68 6.60
N ASN A 52 2.48 -8.25 7.81
CA ASN A 52 1.73 -9.09 8.74
C ASN A 52 0.37 -9.52 8.19
N ILE A 53 -0.37 -8.62 7.54
CA ILE A 53 -1.66 -8.94 6.93
C ILE A 53 -1.48 -9.96 5.80
N LEU A 54 -0.55 -9.71 4.88
CA LEU A 54 -0.29 -10.60 3.74
C LEU A 54 0.11 -12.01 4.21
N LEU A 55 1.04 -12.09 5.18
CA LEU A 55 1.54 -13.35 5.70
C LEU A 55 0.50 -14.11 6.54
N ARG A 56 -0.15 -13.43 7.49
CA ARG A 56 -0.96 -14.09 8.53
C ARG A 56 -2.44 -14.21 8.17
N LYS A 57 -2.99 -13.20 7.51
CA LYS A 57 -4.43 -13.14 7.17
C LYS A 57 -4.69 -13.68 5.77
N LEU A 58 -3.86 -13.31 4.80
CA LEU A 58 -4.03 -13.74 3.41
C LEU A 58 -3.23 -15.00 3.05
N GLY A 59 -2.36 -15.47 3.96
CA GLY A 59 -1.64 -16.74 3.81
C GLY A 59 -0.60 -16.73 2.69
N TRP A 60 -0.09 -15.56 2.30
CA TRP A 60 0.97 -15.44 1.30
C TRP A 60 2.26 -16.07 1.84
N THR A 61 3.12 -16.54 0.92
CA THR A 61 4.44 -17.02 1.34
C THR A 61 5.34 -15.84 1.74
N ALA A 62 6.35 -16.09 2.58
CA ALA A 62 7.30 -15.05 2.97
C ALA A 62 8.02 -14.41 1.75
N ARG A 63 8.22 -15.17 0.68
CA ARG A 63 8.77 -14.68 -0.58
C ARG A 63 7.82 -13.70 -1.26
N ASP A 64 6.57 -14.10 -1.45
CA ASP A 64 5.58 -13.24 -2.13
C ASP A 64 5.31 -11.96 -1.31
N VAL A 65 5.38 -12.05 0.02
CA VAL A 65 5.29 -10.88 0.90
C VAL A 65 6.47 -9.93 0.67
N ALA A 66 7.70 -10.45 0.63
CA ALA A 66 8.89 -9.63 0.37
C ALA A 66 8.80 -8.95 -1.01
N ASP A 67 8.47 -9.71 -2.05
CA ASP A 67 8.30 -9.18 -3.42
C ASP A 67 7.23 -8.07 -3.45
N GLN A 68 6.11 -8.23 -2.74
CA GLN A 68 5.05 -7.22 -2.68
C GLN A 68 5.43 -5.97 -1.88
N LEU A 69 6.21 -6.10 -0.82
CA LEU A 69 6.72 -4.96 -0.06
C LEU A 69 7.73 -4.16 -0.88
N ASP A 70 8.58 -4.82 -1.67
CA ASP A 70 9.47 -4.16 -2.61
C ASP A 70 8.68 -3.33 -3.64
N ASP A 71 7.60 -3.88 -4.20
CA ASP A 71 6.71 -3.14 -5.11
C ASP A 71 6.10 -1.89 -4.46
N VAL A 72 5.70 -1.97 -3.20
CA VAL A 72 5.15 -0.82 -2.45
C VAL A 72 6.23 0.25 -2.23
N GLN A 73 7.45 -0.16 -1.90
CA GLN A 73 8.57 0.77 -1.72
C GLN A 73 9.00 1.43 -3.03
N ILE A 74 8.99 0.69 -4.15
CA ILE A 74 9.24 1.26 -5.49
C ILE A 74 8.17 2.29 -5.84
N LEU A 75 6.92 2.00 -5.52
CA LEU A 75 5.78 2.84 -5.85
C LEU A 75 5.71 4.11 -4.99
N CYS A 76 5.85 4.00 -3.67
CA CYS A 76 5.66 5.11 -2.72
C CYS A 76 6.98 5.78 -2.29
N GLY A 77 8.12 5.23 -2.69
CA GLY A 77 9.44 5.67 -2.25
C GLY A 77 9.79 5.21 -0.83
N SER A 78 10.82 5.83 -0.26
CA SER A 78 11.26 5.50 1.11
C SER A 78 10.18 5.85 2.14
N PRO A 79 9.79 4.92 3.03
CA PRO A 79 8.87 5.20 4.12
C PRO A 79 9.39 6.31 5.04
N LEU A 80 8.47 7.05 5.64
CA LEU A 80 8.77 8.01 6.69
C LEU A 80 8.88 7.29 8.05
N ALA A 81 9.78 7.78 8.90
CA ALA A 81 9.96 7.30 10.28
C ALA A 81 9.07 8.05 11.28
#